data_AF-A0A5B0DH44-F1
#
_entry.id   AF-A0A5B0DH44-F1
#
_cell.length_a   1.000
_cell.length_b   1.000
_cell.length_c   1.000
_cell.angle_alpha   90.00
_cell.angle_beta   90.00
_cell.angle_gamma   90.00
#
_symmetry.space_group_name_H-M   'P 1'
#
loop_
_entity.id
_entity.type
_entity.pdbx_description
1 polymer ?
#
loop_
_entity_poly.entity_id
_entity_poly.type
_entity_poly.pdbx_seq_one_letter_code
_entity_poly.pdbx_strand_id
1 'polypeptide(L)'
;MKLKYLYLAITAFLMLLVASCSNKQDVGNFTDTDSYEKVRKVAWEFIEEKDWNDTAKEDWKSAEVKKIIADNSYELLDKTYEGQELLSVSFEDKENVVVGTPLILVDPDLNKVIGYMAGE
;
A
#
# COMPACT_ATOMS: atom_id res chain seq x y z
N MET A 1 44.29 36.71 -2.63
CA MET A 1 42.96 37.19 -2.18
C MET A 1 41.78 36.54 -2.92
N LYS A 2 41.84 35.30 -3.40
CA LYS A 2 40.68 34.64 -4.06
C LYS A 2 40.22 33.34 -3.41
N LEU A 3 41.09 32.67 -2.64
CA LEU A 3 40.76 31.41 -1.97
C LEU A 3 39.90 31.62 -0.70
N LYS A 4 40.12 32.72 0.05
CA LYS A 4 39.34 33.03 1.27
C LYS A 4 37.86 33.34 0.97
N TYR A 5 37.57 33.97 -0.16
CA TYR A 5 36.21 34.27 -0.60
C TYR A 5 35.50 33.03 -1.18
N LEU A 6 36.26 32.07 -1.73
CA LEU A 6 35.74 30.78 -2.19
C LEU A 6 35.21 29.96 -1.00
N TYR A 7 35.96 29.91 0.11
CA TYR A 7 35.53 29.20 1.32
C TYR A 7 34.28 29.82 1.96
N LEU A 8 34.17 31.16 1.96
CA LEU A 8 32.98 31.87 2.44
C LEU A 8 31.72 31.59 1.58
N ALA A 9 31.87 31.44 0.26
CA ALA A 9 30.75 31.11 -0.62
C ALA A 9 30.25 29.66 -0.43
N ILE A 10 31.16 28.71 -0.21
CA ILE A 10 30.82 27.29 0.00
C ILE A 10 30.13 27.06 1.34
N THR A 11 30.56 27.76 2.40
CA THR A 11 29.93 27.65 3.73
C THR A 11 28.52 28.26 3.77
N ALA A 12 28.25 29.30 2.97
CA ALA A 12 26.93 29.89 2.86
C ALA A 12 25.92 28.95 2.14
N PHE A 13 26.39 28.15 1.20
CA PHE A 13 25.53 27.23 0.42
C PHE A 13 25.10 25.99 1.22
N LEU A 14 25.93 25.50 2.17
CA LEU A 14 25.59 24.34 3.01
C LEU A 14 24.44 24.59 3.99
N MET A 15 24.20 25.85 4.40
CA MET A 15 23.14 26.17 5.36
C MET A 15 21.73 26.16 4.74
N LEU A 16 21.61 26.11 3.41
CA LEU A 16 20.32 26.07 2.71
C LEU A 16 19.74 24.65 2.57
N LEU A 17 20.50 23.60 2.90
CA LEU A 17 20.09 22.21 2.69
C LEU A 17 19.36 21.56 3.88
N VAL A 18 19.14 22.30 4.98
CA VAL A 18 18.45 21.78 6.19
C VAL A 18 16.97 22.14 6.27
N ALA A 19 16.38 22.73 5.24
CA ALA A 19 14.93 22.96 5.14
C ALA A 19 14.22 21.84 4.36
N SER A 20 14.27 20.61 4.86
CA SER A 20 13.29 19.59 4.45
C SER A 20 13.18 18.49 5.50
N CYS A 21 12.32 18.73 6.48
CA CYS A 21 11.67 17.67 7.24
C CYS A 21 10.35 18.25 7.76
N SER A 22 9.33 18.18 6.92
CA SER A 22 7.95 18.21 7.40
C SER A 22 7.08 17.42 6.44
N ASN A 23 7.31 16.11 6.36
CA ASN A 23 6.20 15.21 6.05
C ASN A 23 5.40 15.04 7.33
N LYS A 24 4.49 16.00 7.58
CA LYS A 24 3.26 15.65 8.28
C LYS A 24 2.53 14.70 7.32
N GLN A 25 2.52 13.41 7.63
CA GLN A 25 1.50 12.53 7.09
C GLN A 25 0.18 13.04 7.64
N ASP A 26 -0.44 13.93 6.86
CA ASP A 26 -1.87 14.16 6.96
C ASP A 26 -2.52 12.80 6.79
N VAL A 27 -3.18 12.35 7.85
CA VAL A 27 -4.22 11.32 7.81
C VAL A 27 -5.38 11.96 7.03
N GLY A 28 -5.17 12.07 5.73
CA GLY A 28 -6.07 12.70 4.79
C GLY A 28 -7.21 11.74 4.50
N ASN A 29 -8.39 12.13 4.94
CA ASN A 29 -9.67 11.59 4.49
C ASN A 29 -9.72 11.75 2.95
N PHE A 30 -9.45 10.68 2.20
CA PHE A 30 -9.36 10.71 0.74
C PHE A 30 -10.76 10.74 0.13
N THR A 31 -11.31 11.94 -0.06
CA THR A 31 -12.45 12.19 -0.94
C THR A 31 -11.96 13.00 -2.13
N ASP A 32 -11.70 12.35 -3.27
CA ASP A 32 -12.04 12.84 -4.62
C ASP A 32 -11.42 11.92 -5.69
N THR A 33 -12.27 11.28 -6.50
CA THR A 33 -11.95 10.21 -7.49
C THR A 33 -11.26 8.98 -6.89
N ASP A 34 -11.89 7.80 -7.01
CA ASP A 34 -11.47 6.56 -6.36
C ASP A 34 -10.03 6.12 -6.73
N SER A 35 -9.06 6.62 -5.98
CA SER A 35 -7.61 6.49 -6.24
C SER A 35 -7.12 5.05 -6.21
N TYR A 36 -7.95 4.12 -5.76
CA TYR A 36 -7.63 2.71 -5.61
C TYR A 36 -8.35 1.80 -6.58
N GLU A 37 -9.02 2.33 -7.62
CA GLU A 37 -9.74 1.51 -8.61
C GLU A 37 -8.87 0.36 -9.17
N LYS A 38 -7.64 0.69 -9.58
CA LYS A 38 -6.70 -0.31 -10.13
C LYS A 38 -6.26 -1.33 -9.08
N VAL A 39 -6.05 -0.89 -7.84
CA VAL A 39 -5.66 -1.76 -6.72
C VAL A 39 -6.77 -2.76 -6.41
N ARG A 40 -8.02 -2.30 -6.34
CA ARG A 40 -9.18 -3.18 -6.12
C ARG A 40 -9.36 -4.18 -7.26
N LYS A 41 -9.19 -3.75 -8.52
CA LYS A 41 -9.26 -4.64 -9.68
C LYS A 41 -8.20 -5.73 -9.65
N VAL A 42 -6.94 -5.38 -9.41
CA VAL A 42 -5.84 -6.36 -9.35
C VAL A 42 -6.05 -7.35 -8.20
N ALA A 43 -6.52 -6.88 -7.04
CA ALA A 43 -6.85 -7.78 -5.94
C ALA A 43 -8.03 -8.72 -6.30
N TRP A 44 -9.04 -8.21 -7.00
CA TRP A 44 -10.18 -9.01 -7.45
C TRP A 44 -9.81 -10.06 -8.49
N GLU A 45 -9.00 -9.68 -9.49
CA GLU A 45 -8.48 -10.62 -10.49
C GLU A 45 -7.72 -11.77 -9.83
N PHE A 46 -6.98 -11.49 -8.76
CA PHE A 46 -6.28 -12.53 -8.00
C PHE A 46 -7.22 -13.46 -7.23
N ILE A 47 -8.29 -12.96 -6.61
CA ILE A 47 -9.26 -13.86 -5.95
C ILE A 47 -10.03 -14.70 -6.97
N GLU A 48 -10.31 -14.16 -8.17
CA GLU A 48 -10.92 -14.93 -9.27
C GLU A 48 -9.96 -16.01 -9.79
N GLU A 49 -8.67 -15.70 -9.97
CA GLU A 49 -7.65 -16.68 -10.37
C GLU A 49 -7.53 -17.84 -9.36
N LYS A 50 -7.80 -17.57 -8.08
CA LYS A 50 -7.75 -18.56 -7.00
C LYS A 50 -9.08 -19.26 -6.73
N ASP A 51 -10.13 -18.94 -7.47
CA ASP A 51 -11.51 -19.41 -7.23
C ASP A 51 -12.01 -19.08 -5.80
N TRP A 52 -11.59 -17.95 -5.24
CA TRP A 52 -11.99 -17.47 -3.90
C TRP A 52 -13.12 -16.43 -3.94
N ASN A 53 -13.50 -15.97 -5.13
CA ASN A 53 -14.58 -15.00 -5.32
C ASN A 53 -15.96 -15.50 -4.84
N ASP A 54 -16.14 -16.82 -4.68
CA ASP A 54 -17.39 -17.40 -4.19
C ASP A 54 -17.71 -17.05 -2.72
N THR A 55 -16.73 -16.63 -1.92
CA THR A 55 -16.95 -16.21 -0.53
C THR A 55 -17.29 -14.73 -0.39
N ALA A 56 -17.00 -13.92 -1.42
CA ALA A 56 -17.21 -12.47 -1.40
C ALA A 56 -18.64 -12.09 -1.75
N LYS A 57 -19.27 -11.23 -0.95
CA LYS A 57 -20.66 -10.79 -1.11
C LYS A 57 -20.87 -9.92 -2.35
N GLU A 58 -19.95 -9.02 -2.59
CA GLU A 58 -20.01 -8.01 -3.66
C GLU A 58 -18.76 -8.07 -4.54
N ASP A 59 -18.75 -7.29 -5.62
CA ASP A 59 -17.61 -7.17 -6.53
C ASP A 59 -16.49 -6.26 -5.98
N TRP A 60 -15.44 -6.10 -6.77
CA TRP A 60 -14.27 -5.28 -6.45
C TRP A 60 -14.58 -3.84 -6.05
N LYS A 61 -15.71 -3.24 -6.45
CA LYS A 61 -16.00 -1.82 -6.18
C LYS A 61 -16.22 -1.54 -4.70
N SER A 62 -16.74 -2.54 -3.99
CA SER A 62 -17.06 -2.48 -2.56
C SER A 62 -15.83 -2.61 -1.66
N ALA A 63 -14.68 -3.03 -2.22
CA ALA A 63 -13.54 -3.42 -1.42
C ALA A 63 -12.95 -2.26 -0.62
N GLU A 64 -12.66 -2.52 0.65
CA GLU A 64 -11.98 -1.56 1.50
C GLU A 64 -10.47 -1.64 1.26
N VAL A 65 -9.81 -0.49 1.17
CA VAL A 65 -8.36 -0.40 0.97
C VAL A 65 -7.74 0.34 2.14
N LYS A 66 -6.76 -0.30 2.78
CA LYS A 66 -6.00 0.25 3.92
C LYS A 66 -4.51 0.15 3.66
N LYS A 67 -3.73 1.06 4.27
CA LYS A 67 -2.27 0.95 4.32
C LYS A 67 -1.86 0.08 5.50
N ILE A 68 -0.92 -0.83 5.28
CA ILE A 68 -0.38 -1.74 6.30
C ILE A 68 1.13 -1.87 6.16
N ILE A 69 1.79 -2.43 7.19
CA ILE A 69 3.17 -2.91 7.10
C ILE A 69 3.12 -4.43 6.99
N ALA A 70 3.77 -4.99 5.97
CA ALA A 70 3.82 -6.43 5.80
C ALA A 70 4.60 -7.09 6.94
N ASP A 71 3.99 -8.05 7.60
CA ASP A 71 4.61 -8.84 8.66
C ASP A 71 4.36 -10.34 8.45
N ASN A 72 4.67 -11.14 9.47
CA ASN A 72 4.56 -12.60 9.42
C ASN A 72 3.12 -13.14 9.52
N SER A 73 2.11 -12.27 9.67
CA SER A 73 0.70 -12.68 9.66
C SER A 73 0.18 -12.95 8.24
N TYR A 74 0.91 -12.51 7.22
CA TYR A 74 0.56 -12.68 5.81
C TYR A 74 1.39 -13.76 5.13
N GLU A 75 0.79 -14.45 4.17
CA GLU A 75 1.50 -15.28 3.21
C GLU A 75 2.06 -14.40 2.08
N LEU A 76 3.34 -14.04 2.20
CA LEU A 76 4.05 -13.27 1.18
C LEU A 76 4.53 -14.17 0.04
N LEU A 77 4.08 -13.87 -1.17
CA LEU A 77 4.55 -14.47 -2.43
C LEU A 77 6.00 -14.06 -2.74
N ASP A 78 6.39 -12.88 -2.27
CA ASP A 78 7.75 -12.35 -2.35
C ASP A 78 8.19 -11.82 -0.97
N LYS A 79 9.11 -12.54 -0.33
CA LYS A 79 9.61 -12.21 1.01
C LYS A 79 10.42 -10.92 1.07
N THR A 80 10.85 -10.36 -0.07
CA THR A 80 11.58 -9.08 -0.07
C THR A 80 10.72 -7.92 0.42
N TYR A 81 9.39 -8.09 0.42
CA TYR A 81 8.42 -7.12 0.90
C TYR A 81 8.14 -7.16 2.41
N GLU A 82 8.76 -8.08 3.16
CA GLU A 82 8.65 -8.10 4.62
C GLU A 82 9.11 -6.77 5.23
N GLY A 83 8.29 -6.17 6.08
CA GLY A 83 8.53 -4.87 6.70
C GLY A 83 8.26 -3.65 5.81
N GLN A 84 7.75 -3.82 4.58
CA GLN A 84 7.42 -2.72 3.68
C GLN A 84 5.97 -2.23 3.84
N GLU A 85 5.72 -0.95 3.52
CA GLU A 85 4.36 -0.39 3.45
C GLU A 85 3.65 -0.91 2.18
N LEU A 86 2.49 -1.55 2.35
CA LEU A 86 1.66 -2.09 1.29
C LEU A 86 0.20 -1.64 1.44
N LEU A 87 -0.61 -1.94 0.42
CA LEU A 87 -2.05 -1.78 0.50
C LEU A 87 -2.71 -3.15 0.78
N SER A 88 -3.51 -3.23 1.84
CA SER A 88 -4.43 -4.34 2.06
C SER A 88 -5.78 -4.05 1.42
N VAL A 89 -6.31 -5.01 0.69
CA VAL A 89 -7.64 -4.98 0.09
C VAL A 89 -8.49 -6.06 0.74
N SER A 90 -9.60 -5.67 1.35
CA SER A 90 -10.55 -6.59 1.99
C SER A 90 -11.93 -6.49 1.34
N PHE A 91 -12.59 -7.64 1.20
CA PHE A 91 -13.92 -7.75 0.60
C PHE A 91 -14.92 -8.16 1.68
N GLU A 92 -16.18 -7.72 1.55
CA GLU A 92 -17.23 -8.16 2.46
C GLU A 92 -17.57 -9.62 2.18
N ASP A 93 -17.72 -10.42 3.22
CA ASP A 93 -18.07 -11.83 3.10
C ASP A 93 -19.56 -12.06 2.89
N LYS A 94 -19.90 -13.10 2.12
CA LYS A 94 -21.26 -13.62 2.06
C LYS A 94 -21.67 -14.13 3.44
N GLU A 95 -22.96 -14.00 3.75
CA GLU A 95 -23.51 -14.59 4.96
C GLU A 95 -23.37 -16.12 4.95
N ASN A 96 -23.03 -16.71 6.10
CA ASN A 96 -22.96 -18.16 6.32
C ASN A 96 -21.86 -18.90 5.52
N VAL A 97 -20.77 -18.23 5.14
CA VAL A 97 -19.56 -18.91 4.66
C VAL A 97 -18.79 -19.52 5.83
N VAL A 98 -18.14 -20.67 5.59
CA VAL A 98 -17.29 -21.36 6.59
C VAL A 98 -15.89 -20.77 6.63
N VAL A 99 -15.44 -20.20 5.52
CA VAL A 99 -14.14 -19.54 5.37
C VAL A 99 -14.43 -18.20 4.71
N GLY A 100 -13.98 -17.11 5.34
CA GLY A 100 -14.11 -15.76 4.80
C GLY A 100 -13.29 -15.53 3.53
N THR A 101 -13.50 -14.37 2.92
CA THR A 101 -12.75 -13.94 1.76
C THR A 101 -11.35 -13.52 2.19
N PRO A 102 -10.29 -14.04 1.53
CA PRO A 102 -8.94 -13.64 1.85
C PRO A 102 -8.71 -12.13 1.69
N LEU A 103 -7.89 -11.57 2.58
CA LEU A 103 -7.37 -10.21 2.46
C LEU A 103 -6.15 -10.23 1.54
N ILE A 104 -6.11 -9.33 0.56
CA ILE A 104 -5.07 -9.31 -0.47
C ILE A 104 -4.09 -8.15 -0.25
N LEU A 105 -2.80 -8.41 -0.38
CA LEU A 105 -1.75 -7.39 -0.29
C LEU A 105 -1.27 -6.98 -1.68
N VAL A 106 -1.27 -5.68 -1.94
CA VAL A 106 -0.92 -5.07 -3.22
C VAL A 106 0.18 -4.04 -3.03
N ASP A 107 1.21 -4.11 -3.88
CA ASP A 107 2.21 -3.06 -4.05
C ASP A 107 1.55 -1.81 -4.67
N PRO A 108 1.55 -0.65 -4.00
CA PRO A 108 0.88 0.55 -4.49
C PRO A 108 1.52 1.14 -5.76
N ASP A 109 2.82 0.94 -5.95
CA ASP A 109 3.57 1.52 -7.07
C ASP A 109 3.43 0.65 -8.33
N LEU A 110 3.55 -0.67 -8.15
CA LEU A 110 3.50 -1.64 -9.23
C LEU A 110 2.08 -2.12 -9.54
N ASN A 111 1.13 -1.94 -8.62
CA ASN A 111 -0.21 -2.55 -8.67
C ASN A 111 -0.10 -4.07 -8.90
N LYS A 112 0.66 -4.74 -8.03
CA LYS A 112 0.92 -6.18 -8.11
C LYS A 112 0.55 -6.83 -6.79
N VAL A 113 -0.06 -8.01 -6.84
CA VAL A 113 -0.29 -8.82 -5.63
C VAL A 113 1.05 -9.37 -5.10
N ILE A 114 1.32 -9.08 -3.83
CA ILE A 114 2.55 -9.46 -3.12
C ILE A 114 2.29 -10.55 -2.08
N GLY A 115 1.06 -10.68 -1.61
CA GLY A 115 0.70 -11.65 -0.60
C GLY A 115 -0.79 -11.64 -0.29
N TYR A 116 -1.18 -12.47 0.67
CA TYR A 116 -2.55 -12.55 1.16
C TYR A 116 -2.60 -13.07 2.59
N MET A 117 -3.73 -12.87 3.25
CA MET A 117 -4.09 -13.55 4.50
C MET A 117 -5.37 -14.33 4.24
N ALA A 118 -5.37 -15.63 4.55
CA ALA A 118 -6.56 -16.45 4.39
C ALA A 118 -7.71 -15.91 5.25
N GLY A 119 -8.95 -16.05 4.76
CA GLY A 119 -10.13 -15.70 5.56
C GLY A 119 -10.26 -16.60 6.78
N GLU A 120 -10.79 -16.03 7.86
CA GLU A 120 -11.15 -16.76 9.08
C GLU A 120 -12.49 -17.50 8.96
#